data_AF-A0A355SFB5-F1
#
_entry.id   AF-A0A355SFB5-F1
#
_cell.length_a   1.000
_cell.length_b   1.000
_cell.length_c   1.000
_cell.angle_alpha   90.00
_cell.angle_beta   90.00
_cell.angle_gamma   90.00
#
_symmetry.space_group_name_H-M   'P 1'
#
loop_
_entity.id
_entity.type
_entity.pdbx_description
1 polymer ?
#
loop_
_entity_poly.entity_id
_entity_poly.type
_entity_poly.pdbx_seq_one_letter_code
_entity_poly.pdbx_strand_id
1 'polypeptide(L)' 'PAFAVYMIDPKNIPIGYFNIPIVNIVCIMKELIVSIVNPLHIIIAFAWAIIYIIIAIMFARYMFTRESVVFRV' A
#
# COMPACT_ATOMS: atom_id res chain seq x y z
N PRO A 1 2.39 -16.03 -2.81
CA PRO A 1 2.64 -14.67 -2.27
C PRO A 1 2.01 -14.39 -0.88
N ALA A 2 0.81 -14.89 -0.56
CA ALA A 2 0.14 -14.64 0.73
C ALA A 2 0.76 -15.37 1.95
N PHE A 3 1.46 -16.48 1.73
CA PHE A 3 2.08 -17.26 2.81
C PHE A 3 3.44 -16.73 3.29
N ALA A 4 4.07 -15.81 2.56
CA ALA A 4 5.41 -15.29 2.90
C ALA A 4 5.41 -14.38 4.15
N VAL A 5 4.27 -13.77 4.49
CA VAL A 5 4.10 -12.88 5.65
C VAL A 5 3.69 -13.63 6.94
N TYR A 6 3.34 -14.91 6.83
CA TYR A 6 2.88 -15.69 7.98
C TYR A 6 4.00 -15.94 8.99
N MET A 7 5.23 -16.12 8.50
CA MET A 7 6.42 -16.48 9.29
C MET A 7 7.26 -15.27 9.74
N ILE A 8 6.84 -14.04 9.43
CA ILE A 8 7.56 -12.82 9.83
C ILE A 8 7.03 -12.36 11.18
N ASP A 9 7.93 -12.27 12.17
CA ASP A 9 7.64 -11.73 13.49
C ASP A 9 7.14 -10.27 13.35
N PRO A 10 5.97 -9.93 13.91
CA PRO A 10 5.41 -8.57 13.79
C PRO A 10 6.30 -7.49 14.42
N LYS A 11 7.28 -7.85 15.25
CA LYS A 11 8.22 -6.92 15.86
C LYS A 11 9.39 -6.55 14.96
N ASN A 12 9.64 -7.32 13.89
CA ASN A 12 10.82 -7.17 13.04
C ASN A 12 10.47 -7.26 11.53
N ILE A 13 9.38 -6.59 11.14
CA ILE A 13 8.96 -6.53 9.74
C ILE A 13 9.93 -5.61 8.98
N PRO A 14 10.64 -6.11 7.94
CA PRO A 14 11.54 -5.28 7.16
C PRO A 14 10.76 -4.18 6.44
N ILE A 15 11.31 -2.95 6.46
CA ILE A 15 10.70 -1.75 5.84
C ILE A 15 10.32 -1.98 4.36
N GLY A 16 11.04 -2.88 3.66
CA GLY A 16 10.75 -3.24 2.28
C GLY A 16 9.35 -3.85 2.04
N TYR A 17 8.72 -4.47 3.05
CA TYR A 17 7.38 -5.04 2.92
C TYR A 17 6.28 -3.97 2.95
N PHE A 18 6.56 -2.78 3.49
CA PHE A 18 5.62 -1.66 3.50
C PHE A 18 5.52 -0.94 2.14
N ASN A 19 6.40 -1.26 1.19
CA ASN A 19 6.39 -0.73 -0.17
C ASN A 19 5.36 -1.41 -1.10
N ILE A 20 4.67 -2.46 -0.62
CA ILE A 20 3.61 -3.15 -1.39
C ILE A 20 2.29 -2.89 -0.66
N PRO A 21 1.28 -2.28 -1.31
CA PRO A 21 0.10 -1.76 -0.62
C PRO A 21 -0.72 -2.85 0.08
N ILE A 22 -0.87 -4.00 -0.58
CA ILE A 22 -1.62 -5.14 -0.01
C ILE A 22 -0.89 -5.72 1.21
N VAL A 23 0.43 -5.81 1.14
CA VAL A 23 1.27 -6.36 2.22
C VAL A 23 1.30 -5.41 3.41
N ASN A 24 1.38 -4.11 3.16
CA ASN A 24 1.33 -3.06 4.17
C ASN A 24 0.06 -3.14 5.05
N ILE A 25 -1.12 -3.29 4.44
CA ILE A 25 -2.40 -3.45 5.17
C ILE A 25 -2.38 -4.71 6.04
N VAL A 26 -1.87 -5.84 5.51
CA VAL A 26 -1.78 -7.11 6.25
C VAL A 26 -0.81 -6.99 7.44
N CYS A 27 0.32 -6.28 7.28
CA CYS A 27 1.29 -6.03 8.35
C CYS A 27 0.70 -5.17 9.48
N ILE A 28 0.04 -4.06 9.16
CA ILE A 28 -0.63 -3.22 10.17
C ILE A 28 -1.74 -3.99 10.87
N MET A 29 -2.54 -4.76 10.14
CA MET A 29 -3.61 -5.56 10.73
C MET A 29 -3.05 -6.59 11.71
N LYS A 30 -1.89 -7.20 11.41
CA LYS A 30 -1.18 -8.11 12.32
C LYS A 30 -0.67 -7.41 13.58
N GLU A 31 -0.08 -6.22 13.44
CA GLU A 31 0.37 -5.40 14.58
C GLU A 31 -0.76 -5.00 15.52
N LEU A 32 -1.93 -4.64 14.96
CA LEU A 32 -3.13 -4.30 15.72
C LEU A 32 -3.65 -5.51 16.52
N ILE A 33 -3.68 -6.71 15.92
CA ILE A 33 -4.14 -7.94 16.61
C ILE A 33 -3.21 -8.31 17.77
N VAL A 34 -1.90 -8.09 17.61
CA VAL A 34 -0.88 -8.42 18.63
C VAL A 34 -0.69 -7.28 19.64
N SER A 35 -1.39 -6.14 19.49
CA SER A 35 -1.26 -4.93 20.32
C SER A 35 0.15 -4.34 20.38
N ILE A 36 1.01 -4.68 19.42
CA ILE A 36 2.35 -4.10 19.25
C ILE A 36 2.23 -3.06 18.15
N VAL A 37 1.83 -1.84 18.54
CA VAL A 37 1.61 -0.75 17.58
C VAL A 37 2.90 0.06 17.45
N ASN A 38 3.57 -0.02 16.30
CA ASN A 38 4.72 0.83 16.01
C ASN A 38 4.29 2.10 15.23
N PRO A 39 4.40 3.31 15.82
CA PRO A 39 3.97 4.54 15.16
C PRO A 39 4.72 4.84 13.85
N LEU A 40 5.96 4.35 13.68
CA LEU A 40 6.72 4.51 12.43
C LEU A 40 6.09 3.74 11.27
N HIS A 41 5.59 2.53 11.52
CA HIS A 41 4.97 1.69 10.49
C HIS A 41 3.65 2.30 10.00
N ILE A 42 2.89 2.90 10.90
CA ILE A 42 1.65 3.62 10.56
C ILE A 42 1.96 4.81 9.64
N ILE A 43 2.97 5.62 9.98
CA ILE A 43 3.33 6.81 9.18
C ILE A 43 3.78 6.38 7.77
N ILE A 44 4.62 5.36 7.67
CA ILE A 44 5.09 4.84 6.38
C ILE A 44 3.91 4.33 5.55
N ALA A 45 2.94 3.67 6.20
CA ALA A 45 1.77 3.17 5.51
C ALA A 45 0.89 4.26 4.92
N PHE A 46 0.62 5.31 5.71
CA PHE A 46 -0.12 6.48 5.23
C PHE A 46 0.63 7.22 4.13
N ALA A 47 1.95 7.35 4.24
CA ALA A 47 2.78 7.98 3.20
C ALA A 47 2.69 7.22 1.87
N TRP A 48 2.78 5.89 1.89
CA TRP A 48 2.61 5.07 0.69
C TRP A 48 1.20 5.14 0.13
N ALA A 49 0.15 5.18 0.97
CA ALA A 49 -1.23 5.36 0.51
C ALA A 49 -1.39 6.66 -0.29
N ILE A 50 -0.82 7.76 0.19
CA ILE A 50 -0.83 9.05 -0.51
C ILE A 50 -0.11 8.96 -1.86
N ILE A 51 1.08 8.33 -1.90
CA ILE A 51 1.84 8.13 -3.14
C ILE A 51 1.00 7.35 -4.17
N TYR A 52 0.34 6.26 -3.77
CA TYR A 52 -0.51 5.49 -4.68
C TYR A 52 -1.72 6.29 -5.18
N ILE A 53 -2.35 7.09 -4.33
CA ILE A 53 -3.45 7.98 -4.74
C ILE A 53 -2.97 8.97 -5.80
N ILE A 54 -1.81 9.60 -5.60
CA ILE A 54 -1.23 10.53 -6.56
C ILE A 54 -0.97 9.83 -7.90
N ILE A 55 -0.37 8.64 -7.89
CA ILE A 55 -0.10 7.86 -9.11
C ILE A 55 -1.42 7.50 -9.82
N ALA A 56 -2.44 7.06 -9.09
CA ALA A 56 -3.74 6.74 -9.64
C ALA A 56 -4.41 7.96 -10.29
N ILE A 57 -4.35 9.13 -9.64
CA ILE A 57 -4.87 10.39 -10.19
C ILE A 57 -4.10 10.79 -11.45
N MET A 58 -2.77 10.71 -11.45
CA MET A 58 -1.96 11.02 -12.63
C MET A 58 -2.32 10.08 -13.80
N PHE A 59 -2.46 8.79 -13.53
CA PHE A 59 -2.85 7.80 -14.52
C PHE A 59 -4.27 8.07 -15.05
N ALA A 60 -5.22 8.36 -14.17
CA ALA A 60 -6.59 8.73 -14.56
C ALA A 60 -6.59 9.99 -15.43
N ARG A 61 -5.88 11.06 -15.02
CA ARG A 61 -5.73 12.29 -15.81
C ARG A 61 -5.16 12.01 -17.19
N TYR A 62 -4.11 11.20 -17.28
CA TYR A 62 -3.52 10.80 -18.56
C TYR A 62 -4.50 10.03 -19.45
N MET A 63 -5.27 9.10 -18.87
CA MET A 63 -6.32 8.35 -19.58
C MET A 63 -7.40 9.27 -20.15
N PHE A 64 -7.83 10.29 -19.38
CA PHE A 64 -8.83 11.25 -19.84
C PHE A 64 -8.29 12.24 -20.89
N THR A 65 -7.02 12.64 -20.82
CA THR A 65 -6.40 13.51 -21.84
C THR A 65 -6.20 12.80 -23.18
N ARG A 66 -6.06 11.48 -23.17
CA ARG A 66 -6.06 10.65 -24.38
C ARG A 66 -7.52 10.38 -24.79
N GLU A 67 -8.19 11.38 -25.35
CA GLU A 67 -9.62 11.34 -25.73
C GLU A 67 -10.03 10.18 -26.68
N SER A 68 -9.08 9.40 -27.23
CA SER A 68 -9.37 8.26 -28.11
C SER A 68 -9.72 6.94 -27.40
N VAL A 69 -9.64 6.85 -26.07
CA VAL A 69 -9.86 5.58 -25.34
C VAL A 69 -11.24 5.51 -24.67
N VAL A 70 -11.81 6.65 -24.27
CA VAL A 70 -13.11 6.71 -23.57
C VAL A 70 -14.27 7.00 -24.52
N PHE A 71 -14.07 7.78 -25.59
CA PHE A 71 -15.08 8.00 -26.62
C PHE A 71 -14.74 7.17 -27.87
N ARG A 72 -15.21 5.92 -27.89
CA ARG A 72 -15.49 5.25 -29.16
C ARG A 72 -16.97 5.44 -29.43
N VAL A 73 -17.29 6.44 -30.24
CA VAL A 73 -18.56 6.52 -30.99
C VAL A 73 -18.21 6.34 -32.46
#